data_AF-A0A3N4KE73-F1
#
_entry.id   AF-A0A3N4KE73-F1
#
_cell.length_a   1.000
_cell.length_b   1.000
_cell.length_c   1.000
_cell.angle_alpha   90.00
_cell.angle_beta   90.00
_cell.angle_gamma   90.00
#
_symmetry.space_group_name_H-M   'P 1'
#
loop_
_entity.id
_entity.type
_entity.pdbx_description
1 polymer ?
#
loop_
_entity_poly.entity_id
_entity_poly.type
_entity_poly.pdbx_seq_one_letter_code
_entity_poly.pdbx_strand_id
1 'polypeptide(L)'
;MTLLCGKDGCECLIKHPRKPRILLMGQRQAGKTSIVECVFRKLPPEETLFVDPTVKMHKVFVTSFLSFIIYDAPGQLNFLELSFDITGIFDNIDTIIWVFDAQTEWVDALIRFHRTLLILKDRFPNMNIEVFIHKVEGMSDEYALEIKEDIIRRTEEELMDNERSGMAIRYHLTSIYDRTLWEALSRVVQRVTPRLNAVEGLLDSLCENTGMVKIFLFDLYSKLYVATDTSPVDMQILDTCTHHIEFVSEMESIFGYVYKRKKYMEEQEDSEYKTPEVCSMVSLNDGKRLYMKEINQYLAIVGVSGKRAMKQISIVDFNISVFQEAVIKLISERWEEPTKPPE
;
A
#
# COMPACT_ATOMS: atom_id res chain seq x y z
N MET A 1 30.35 3.85 -1.32
CA MET A 1 30.71 5.21 -0.92
C MET A 1 29.71 5.62 0.15
N THR A 2 30.17 5.64 1.39
CA THR A 2 29.39 5.84 2.61
C THR A 2 28.89 7.28 2.65
N LEU A 3 27.58 7.50 2.48
CA LEU A 3 26.98 8.82 2.67
C LEU A 3 26.62 8.97 4.15
N LEU A 4 27.42 9.81 4.81
CA LEU A 4 27.21 10.32 6.14
C LEU A 4 25.86 11.03 6.20
N CYS A 5 25.04 10.56 7.12
CA CYS A 5 23.85 11.23 7.63
C CYS A 5 24.27 12.60 8.18
N GLY A 6 23.91 13.67 7.45
CA GLY A 6 23.85 15.01 7.98
C GLY A 6 22.80 15.06 9.08
N LYS A 7 23.24 15.49 10.26
CA LYS A 7 22.39 15.81 11.40
C LYS A 7 21.53 17.02 10.99
N ASP A 8 20.22 16.92 11.24
CA ASP A 8 19.20 18.00 11.19
C ASP A 8 18.36 18.17 9.91
N GLY A 9 18.14 17.11 9.10
CA GLY A 9 17.27 17.20 7.91
C GLY A 9 16.34 16.02 7.56
N CYS A 10 16.31 14.94 8.35
CA CYS A 10 15.50 13.74 8.06
C CYS A 10 14.60 13.35 9.25
N GLU A 11 13.69 14.23 9.67
CA GLU A 11 12.62 13.89 10.63
C GLU A 11 11.33 13.40 9.97
N CYS A 12 11.31 13.20 8.64
CA CYS A 12 10.10 12.85 7.89
C CYS A 12 9.78 11.34 7.84
N LEU A 13 10.66 10.48 8.38
CA LEU A 13 10.37 9.06 8.53
C LEU A 13 9.54 8.86 9.81
N ILE A 14 8.33 8.31 9.67
CA ILE A 14 7.51 7.96 10.82
C ILE A 14 8.26 6.90 11.63
N LYS A 15 8.82 7.29 12.79
CA LYS A 15 9.33 6.35 13.78
C LYS A 15 8.16 5.75 14.53
N HIS A 16 7.54 4.73 13.95
CA HIS A 16 6.65 3.84 14.68
C HIS A 16 7.44 3.16 15.83
N PRO A 17 6.99 3.17 17.10
CA PRO A 17 7.60 2.40 18.19
C PRO A 17 7.53 0.90 17.92
N ARG A 18 6.53 0.47 17.12
CA ARG A 18 6.48 -0.85 16.49
C ARG A 18 6.04 -0.71 15.03
N LYS A 19 6.94 -1.08 14.12
CA LYS A 19 6.64 -1.14 12.68
C LYS A 19 5.49 -2.11 12.44
N PRO A 20 4.48 -1.73 11.65
CA PRO A 20 3.41 -2.64 11.32
C PRO A 20 3.92 -3.89 10.61
N ARG A 21 3.24 -5.02 10.83
CA ARG A 21 3.63 -6.32 10.28
C ARG A 21 2.49 -6.94 9.51
N ILE A 22 2.76 -7.19 8.22
CA ILE A 22 1.85 -7.85 7.30
C ILE A 22 2.40 -9.25 7.03
N LEU A 23 1.54 -10.26 7.08
CA LEU A 23 1.91 -11.64 6.86
C LEU A 23 1.17 -12.20 5.65
N LEU A 24 1.92 -12.72 4.68
CA LEU A 24 1.36 -13.42 3.52
C LEU A 24 1.35 -14.92 3.80
N MET A 25 0.16 -15.51 3.80
CA MET A 25 -0.10 -16.94 3.93
C MET A 25 -0.91 -17.45 2.74
N GLY A 26 -1.01 -18.77 2.58
CA GLY A 26 -1.76 -19.41 1.50
C GLY A 26 -1.02 -20.58 0.87
N GLN A 27 -1.66 -21.23 -0.10
CA GLN A 27 -1.19 -22.47 -0.70
C GLN A 27 0.20 -22.36 -1.35
N ARG A 28 0.89 -23.50 -1.52
CA ARG A 28 2.12 -23.57 -2.30
C ARG A 28 1.84 -23.09 -3.73
N GLN A 29 2.79 -22.35 -4.32
CA GLN A 29 2.68 -21.80 -5.68
C GLN A 29 1.55 -20.78 -5.91
N ALA A 30 0.88 -20.28 -4.86
CA ALA A 30 -0.17 -19.26 -4.98
C ALA A 30 0.31 -17.89 -5.48
N GLY A 31 1.61 -17.66 -5.64
CA GLY A 31 2.17 -16.35 -6.04
C GLY A 31 2.54 -15.40 -4.90
N LYS A 32 2.54 -15.85 -3.63
CA LYS A 32 2.89 -15.01 -2.46
C LYS A 32 4.22 -14.27 -2.62
N THR A 33 5.28 -15.01 -2.94
CA THR A 33 6.63 -14.45 -3.13
C THR A 33 6.66 -13.56 -4.36
N SER A 34 6.01 -13.95 -5.46
CA SER A 34 5.89 -13.13 -6.68
C SER A 34 5.24 -11.77 -6.40
N ILE A 35 4.18 -11.73 -5.58
CA ILE A 35 3.54 -10.48 -5.12
C ILE A 35 4.57 -9.58 -4.42
N VAL A 36 5.35 -10.14 -3.48
CA VAL A 36 6.33 -9.38 -2.70
C VAL A 36 7.47 -8.86 -3.59
N GLU A 37 8.02 -9.71 -4.46
CA GLU A 37 9.11 -9.32 -5.37
C GLU A 37 8.67 -8.28 -6.39
N CYS A 38 7.47 -8.43 -6.97
CA CYS A 38 6.96 -7.51 -7.97
C CYS A 38 6.72 -6.11 -7.38
N VAL A 39 6.06 -6.02 -6.23
CA VAL A 39 5.66 -4.73 -5.64
C VAL A 39 6.82 -4.04 -4.91
N PHE A 40 7.59 -4.78 -4.11
CA PHE A 40 8.59 -4.19 -3.21
C PHE A 40 10.03 -4.30 -3.72
N ARG A 41 10.33 -5.23 -4.64
CA ARG A 41 11.65 -5.31 -5.29
C ARG A 41 11.63 -4.85 -6.75
N LYS A 42 10.46 -4.48 -7.27
CA LYS A 42 10.25 -4.02 -8.65
C LYS A 42 10.68 -5.06 -9.68
N LEU A 43 10.53 -6.35 -9.34
CA LEU A 43 10.78 -7.45 -10.27
C LEU A 43 9.68 -7.46 -11.35
N PRO A 44 10.02 -7.47 -12.64
CA PRO A 44 9.03 -7.58 -13.70
C PRO A 44 8.20 -8.87 -13.55
N PRO A 45 6.88 -8.83 -13.80
CA PRO A 45 6.01 -10.00 -13.70
C PRO A 45 6.52 -11.22 -14.49
N GLU A 46 7.13 -11.01 -15.65
CA GLU A 46 7.68 -12.07 -16.52
C GLU A 46 8.84 -12.80 -15.88
N GLU A 47 9.64 -12.11 -15.05
CA GLU A 47 10.78 -12.68 -14.34
C GLU A 47 10.34 -13.45 -13.09
N THR A 48 9.10 -13.25 -12.61
CA THR A 48 8.60 -13.94 -11.41
C THR A 48 8.47 -15.46 -11.60
N LEU A 49 8.45 -15.95 -12.85
CA LEU A 49 8.48 -17.37 -13.20
C LEU A 49 9.75 -18.07 -12.71
N PHE A 50 10.83 -17.32 -12.50
CA PHE A 50 12.13 -17.84 -12.05
C PHE A 50 12.35 -17.68 -10.55
N VAL A 51 11.34 -17.23 -9.80
CA VAL A 51 11.44 -17.10 -8.34
C VAL A 51 11.48 -18.49 -7.71
N ASP A 52 12.52 -18.73 -6.91
CA ASP A 52 12.71 -19.99 -6.21
C ASP A 52 11.59 -20.25 -5.18
N PRO A 53 11.18 -21.52 -4.98
CA PRO A 53 10.19 -21.85 -3.97
C PRO A 53 10.63 -21.47 -2.55
N THR A 54 9.78 -20.75 -1.83
CA THR A 54 10.02 -20.37 -0.42
C THR A 54 10.01 -21.57 0.51
N VAL A 55 11.17 -21.87 1.11
CA VAL A 55 11.35 -22.96 2.09
C VAL A 55 11.32 -22.46 3.54
N LYS A 56 11.69 -21.20 3.78
CA LYS A 56 11.74 -20.59 5.11
C LYS A 56 11.01 -19.26 5.12
N MET A 57 10.58 -18.81 6.30
CA MET A 57 9.93 -17.51 6.45
C MET A 57 10.92 -16.39 6.12
N HIS A 58 10.59 -15.56 5.12
CA HIS A 58 11.39 -14.39 4.74
C HIS A 58 10.75 -13.11 5.29
N LYS A 59 11.60 -12.16 5.71
CA LYS A 59 11.17 -10.83 6.17
C LYS A 59 11.64 -9.79 5.17
N VAL A 60 10.72 -9.00 4.65
CA VAL A 60 11.01 -7.87 3.77
C VAL A 60 10.72 -6.58 4.53
N PHE A 61 11.74 -5.75 4.69
CA PHE A 61 11.61 -4.44 5.31
C PHE A 61 11.30 -3.42 4.22
N VAL A 62 10.10 -2.84 4.28
CA VAL A 62 9.71 -1.77 3.36
C VAL A 62 10.03 -0.45 4.06
N THR A 63 11.08 0.22 3.60
CA THR A 63 11.46 1.55 4.09
C THR A 63 10.78 2.60 3.22
N SER A 64 9.54 2.91 3.56
CA SER A 64 8.80 4.04 3.00
C SER A 64 8.16 4.88 4.11
N PHE A 65 7.25 5.77 3.74
CA PHE A 65 6.56 6.66 4.66
C PHE A 65 5.98 5.94 5.89
N LEU A 66 5.29 4.81 5.71
CA LEU A 66 4.67 4.03 6.80
C LEU A 66 5.58 2.94 7.39
N SER A 67 6.78 2.72 6.82
CA SER A 67 7.80 1.77 7.28
C SER A 67 7.26 0.49 7.94
N PHE A 68 6.87 -0.51 7.14
CA PHE A 68 6.30 -1.78 7.62
C PHE A 68 7.16 -2.99 7.24
N ILE A 69 6.83 -4.15 7.83
CA ILE A 69 7.53 -5.42 7.62
C ILE A 69 6.57 -6.41 7.00
N ILE A 70 7.00 -7.06 5.93
CA ILE A 70 6.25 -8.13 5.28
C ILE A 70 6.90 -9.47 5.63
N TYR A 71 6.08 -10.43 6.04
CA TYR A 71 6.47 -11.81 6.29
C TYR A 71 5.95 -12.67 5.15
N ASP A 72 6.85 -13.25 4.35
CA ASP A 72 6.50 -14.25 3.33
C ASP A 72 6.62 -15.65 3.94
N ALA A 73 5.49 -16.35 4.07
CA ALA A 73 5.43 -17.68 4.67
C ALA A 73 5.53 -18.80 3.61
N PRO A 74 6.28 -19.88 3.90
CA PRO A 74 6.25 -21.08 3.06
C PRO A 74 4.84 -21.66 2.91
N GLY A 75 4.46 -22.05 1.70
CA GLY A 75 3.12 -22.59 1.42
C GLY A 75 2.85 -24.00 1.96
N GLN A 76 3.87 -24.65 2.53
CA GLN A 76 3.75 -25.96 3.19
C GLN A 76 3.60 -25.84 4.71
N LEU A 77 3.68 -24.63 5.29
CA LEU A 77 3.57 -24.47 6.73
C LEU A 77 2.15 -24.76 7.21
N ASN A 78 2.02 -25.84 7.97
CA ASN A 78 0.88 -26.06 8.84
C ASN A 78 1.16 -25.39 10.18
N PHE A 79 0.73 -24.15 10.33
CA PHE A 79 0.85 -23.40 11.60
C PHE A 79 0.07 -24.03 12.76
N LEU A 80 -0.73 -25.06 12.47
CA LEU A 80 -1.52 -25.83 13.42
C LEU A 80 -0.75 -26.98 14.04
N GLU A 81 0.46 -27.29 13.55
CA GLU A 81 1.31 -28.30 14.16
C GLU A 81 1.83 -27.79 15.50
N LEU A 82 1.69 -28.61 16.55
CA LEU A 82 2.06 -28.33 17.95
C LEU A 82 3.51 -27.87 18.16
N SER A 83 4.37 -27.98 17.13
CA SER A 83 5.77 -27.56 17.12
C SER A 83 5.95 -26.06 16.85
N PHE A 84 4.94 -25.36 16.35
CA PHE A 84 5.03 -23.92 16.06
C PHE A 84 4.55 -23.06 17.22
N ASP A 85 5.37 -22.08 17.60
CA ASP A 85 4.97 -21.01 18.51
C ASP A 85 4.06 -20.02 17.78
N ILE A 86 2.78 -20.38 17.68
CA ILE A 86 1.70 -19.56 17.10
C ILE A 86 1.71 -18.17 17.77
N THR A 87 1.85 -18.12 19.09
CA THR A 87 1.88 -16.90 19.88
C THR A 87 3.05 -16.01 19.46
N GLY A 88 4.27 -16.55 19.40
CA GLY A 88 5.45 -15.79 18.97
C GLY A 88 5.38 -15.23 17.53
N ILE A 89 4.69 -15.91 16.62
CA ILE A 89 4.51 -15.47 15.23
C ILE A 89 3.40 -14.41 15.15
N PHE A 90 2.19 -14.73 15.62
CA PHE A 90 0.98 -13.94 15.39
C PHE A 90 0.77 -12.77 16.36
N ASP A 91 1.32 -12.81 17.59
CA ASP A 91 1.17 -11.72 18.58
C ASP A 91 1.62 -10.36 18.05
N ASN A 92 2.50 -10.40 17.05
CA ASN A 92 3.06 -9.19 16.47
C ASN A 92 2.52 -8.82 15.09
N ILE A 93 1.53 -9.53 14.57
CA ILE A 93 1.00 -9.34 13.21
C ILE A 93 -0.26 -8.49 13.27
N ASP A 94 -0.30 -7.43 12.45
CA ASP A 94 -1.43 -6.50 12.41
C ASP A 94 -2.43 -6.90 11.31
N THR A 95 -1.93 -7.44 10.20
CA THR A 95 -2.75 -7.88 9.06
C THR A 95 -2.24 -9.19 8.47
N ILE A 96 -3.16 -10.11 8.18
CA ILE A 96 -2.89 -11.32 7.38
C ILE A 96 -3.50 -11.15 6.00
N ILE A 97 -2.70 -11.47 4.99
CA ILE A 97 -3.14 -11.65 3.60
C ILE A 97 -3.11 -13.15 3.31
N TRP A 98 -4.27 -13.74 3.07
CA TRP A 98 -4.38 -15.13 2.62
C TRP A 98 -4.54 -15.18 1.10
N VAL A 99 -3.61 -15.85 0.41
CA VAL A 99 -3.57 -15.91 -1.04
C VAL A 99 -4.09 -17.26 -1.54
N PHE A 100 -5.19 -17.22 -2.29
CA PHE A 100 -5.74 -18.31 -3.08
C PHE A 100 -5.27 -18.20 -4.53
N ASP A 101 -5.03 -19.33 -5.18
CA ASP A 101 -4.73 -19.38 -6.61
C ASP A 101 -6.00 -19.76 -7.37
N ALA A 102 -6.56 -18.82 -8.14
CA ALA A 102 -7.81 -18.99 -8.87
C ALA A 102 -7.69 -19.99 -10.04
N GLN A 103 -6.47 -20.26 -10.53
CA GLN A 103 -6.24 -21.17 -11.66
C GLN A 103 -6.10 -22.64 -11.24
N THR A 104 -6.08 -22.91 -9.94
CA THR A 104 -5.92 -24.26 -9.38
C THR A 104 -7.09 -24.65 -8.50
N GLU A 105 -7.15 -25.92 -8.10
CA GLU A 105 -8.12 -26.37 -7.12
C GLU A 105 -7.84 -25.76 -5.74
N TRP A 106 -8.75 -24.90 -5.27
CA TRP A 106 -8.60 -24.11 -4.05
C TRP A 106 -9.35 -24.71 -2.84
N VAL A 107 -10.06 -25.84 -3.00
CA VAL A 107 -10.90 -26.44 -1.94
C VAL A 107 -10.07 -26.84 -0.72
N ASP A 108 -8.94 -27.53 -0.92
CA ASP A 108 -8.03 -27.91 0.17
C ASP A 108 -7.43 -26.68 0.86
N ALA A 109 -7.12 -25.64 0.09
CA ALA A 109 -6.63 -24.38 0.62
C ALA A 109 -7.70 -23.68 1.48
N LEU A 110 -8.96 -23.79 1.08
CA LEU A 110 -10.11 -23.23 1.80
C LEU A 110 -10.30 -23.92 3.15
N ILE A 111 -10.21 -25.25 3.20
CA ILE A 111 -10.28 -26.00 4.47
C ILE A 111 -9.16 -25.57 5.43
N ARG A 112 -7.94 -25.35 4.92
CA ARG A 112 -6.82 -24.84 5.74
C ARG A 112 -7.03 -23.41 6.19
N PHE A 113 -7.58 -22.57 5.30
CA PHE A 113 -7.94 -21.19 5.61
C PHE A 113 -8.94 -21.16 6.76
N HIS A 114 -10.05 -21.89 6.65
CA HIS A 114 -11.07 -22.00 7.69
C HIS A 114 -10.50 -22.42 9.04
N ARG A 115 -9.72 -23.49 9.10
CA ARG A 115 -9.08 -23.93 10.36
C ARG A 115 -8.20 -22.85 10.99
N THR A 116 -7.43 -22.14 10.17
CA THR A 116 -6.57 -21.04 10.63
C THR A 116 -7.42 -19.87 11.13
N LEU A 117 -8.45 -19.52 10.36
CA LEU A 117 -9.39 -18.44 10.62
C LEU A 117 -10.06 -18.57 11.99
N LEU A 118 -10.52 -19.77 12.35
CA LEU A 118 -11.16 -20.04 13.65
C LEU A 118 -10.21 -19.77 14.82
N ILE A 119 -8.94 -20.17 14.71
CA ILE A 119 -7.93 -19.95 15.77
C ILE A 119 -7.56 -18.47 15.88
N LEU A 120 -7.41 -17.80 14.75
CA LEU A 120 -7.09 -16.38 14.71
C LEU A 120 -8.21 -15.55 15.36
N LYS A 121 -9.47 -15.91 15.13
CA LYS A 121 -10.59 -15.23 15.77
C LYS A 121 -10.57 -15.36 17.29
N ASP A 122 -10.27 -16.56 17.80
CA ASP A 122 -10.29 -16.82 19.24
C ASP A 122 -9.14 -16.13 19.97
N ARG A 123 -7.96 -16.05 19.34
CA ARG A 123 -6.74 -15.52 19.98
C ARG A 123 -6.42 -14.07 19.63
N PHE A 124 -6.81 -13.62 18.43
CA PHE A 124 -6.42 -12.33 17.84
C PHE A 124 -7.62 -11.61 17.20
N PRO A 125 -8.64 -11.19 17.99
CA PRO A 125 -9.88 -10.63 17.45
C PRO A 125 -9.72 -9.28 16.73
N ASN A 126 -8.64 -8.54 17.00
CA ASN A 126 -8.37 -7.23 16.41
C ASN A 126 -7.53 -7.28 15.13
N MET A 127 -7.11 -8.47 14.69
CA MET A 127 -6.24 -8.63 13.54
C MET A 127 -7.03 -8.47 12.24
N ASN A 128 -6.50 -7.72 11.28
CA ASN A 128 -7.13 -7.56 9.98
C ASN A 128 -6.92 -8.81 9.13
N ILE A 129 -7.98 -9.27 8.47
CA ILE A 129 -7.92 -10.43 7.56
C ILE A 129 -8.32 -9.99 6.15
N GLU A 130 -7.42 -10.22 5.22
CA GLU A 130 -7.54 -9.88 3.81
C GLU A 130 -7.32 -11.16 3.00
N VAL A 131 -8.16 -11.39 2.00
CA VAL A 131 -8.10 -12.57 1.14
C VAL A 131 -7.86 -12.12 -0.28
N PHE A 132 -6.78 -12.59 -0.88
CA PHE A 132 -6.44 -12.34 -2.27
C PHE A 132 -6.78 -13.59 -3.07
N ILE A 133 -7.73 -13.45 -3.99
CA ILE A 133 -8.02 -14.43 -5.02
C ILE A 133 -7.11 -14.03 -6.18
N HIS A 134 -5.98 -14.72 -6.26
CA HIS A 134 -4.85 -14.36 -7.08
C HIS A 134 -4.81 -15.15 -8.37
N LYS A 135 -4.02 -14.67 -9.33
CA LYS A 135 -3.88 -15.22 -10.67
C LYS A 135 -5.14 -15.16 -11.52
N VAL A 136 -5.89 -14.07 -11.40
CA VAL A 136 -7.11 -13.87 -12.20
C VAL A 136 -6.81 -13.48 -13.65
N GLU A 137 -5.54 -13.32 -14.02
CA GLU A 137 -5.15 -13.11 -15.42
C GLU A 137 -5.65 -14.26 -16.31
N GLY A 138 -6.19 -13.89 -17.48
CA GLY A 138 -6.70 -14.85 -18.46
C GLY A 138 -8.06 -15.48 -18.13
N MET A 139 -8.68 -15.10 -17.01
CA MET A 139 -10.05 -15.48 -16.66
C MET A 139 -11.04 -14.42 -17.18
N SER A 140 -12.31 -14.79 -17.40
CA SER A 140 -13.34 -13.78 -17.62
C SER A 140 -13.75 -13.16 -16.29
N ASP A 141 -14.21 -11.90 -16.34
CA ASP A 141 -14.66 -11.17 -15.14
C ASP A 141 -15.79 -11.92 -14.44
N GLU A 142 -16.69 -12.56 -15.19
CA GLU A 142 -17.78 -13.36 -14.62
C GLU A 142 -17.25 -14.58 -13.86
N TYR A 143 -16.29 -15.32 -14.44
CA TYR A 143 -15.75 -16.52 -13.80
C TYR A 143 -14.92 -16.19 -12.55
N ALA A 144 -14.13 -15.10 -12.60
CA ALA A 144 -13.40 -14.62 -11.43
C ALA A 144 -14.35 -14.19 -10.29
N LEU A 145 -15.48 -13.55 -10.64
CA LEU A 145 -16.51 -13.17 -9.68
C LEU A 145 -17.21 -14.40 -9.07
N GLU A 146 -17.53 -15.42 -9.88
CA GLU A 146 -18.11 -16.68 -9.38
C GLU A 146 -17.22 -17.37 -8.36
N ILE A 147 -15.90 -17.47 -8.61
CA ILE A 147 -14.93 -18.04 -7.66
C ILE A 147 -14.95 -17.24 -6.36
N LYS A 148 -14.95 -15.90 -6.45
CA LYS A 148 -15.00 -15.02 -5.29
C LYS A 148 -16.25 -15.22 -4.47
N GLU A 149 -17.41 -15.25 -5.12
CA GLU A 149 -18.69 -15.47 -4.45
C GLU A 149 -18.76 -16.85 -3.79
N ASP A 150 -18.23 -17.89 -4.43
CA ASP A 150 -18.20 -19.25 -3.84
C ASP A 150 -17.28 -19.31 -2.60
N ILE A 151 -16.09 -18.70 -2.66
CA ILE A 151 -15.19 -18.61 -1.50
C ILE A 151 -15.83 -17.82 -0.35
N ILE A 152 -16.49 -16.70 -0.64
CA ILE A 152 -17.19 -15.88 0.36
C ILE A 152 -18.29 -16.71 1.02
N ARG A 153 -19.19 -17.28 0.21
CA ARG A 153 -20.33 -18.07 0.69
C ARG A 153 -19.88 -19.20 1.61
N ARG A 154 -18.94 -20.04 1.16
CA ARG A 154 -18.45 -21.18 1.97
C ARG A 154 -17.75 -20.73 3.25
N THR A 155 -17.09 -19.58 3.23
CA THR A 155 -16.45 -19.02 4.43
C THR A 155 -17.48 -18.48 5.42
N GLU A 156 -18.53 -17.83 4.92
CA GLU A 156 -19.64 -17.35 5.76
C GLU A 156 -20.41 -18.53 6.38
N GLU A 157 -20.70 -19.58 5.60
CA GLU A 157 -21.31 -20.82 6.08
C GLU A 157 -20.50 -21.46 7.22
N GLU A 158 -19.19 -21.66 7.03
CA GLU A 158 -18.32 -22.23 8.07
C GLU A 158 -18.25 -21.35 9.33
N LEU A 159 -18.23 -20.02 9.18
CA LEU A 159 -18.24 -19.10 10.31
C LEU A 159 -19.58 -19.10 11.06
N MET A 160 -20.70 -19.29 10.37
CA MET A 160 -22.02 -19.43 10.98
C MET A 160 -22.14 -20.75 11.75
N ASP A 161 -21.70 -21.86 11.16
CA ASP A 161 -21.75 -23.20 11.77
C ASP A 161 -20.93 -23.28 13.07
N ASN A 162 -19.86 -22.49 13.17
CA ASN A 162 -19.02 -22.39 14.35
C ASN A 162 -19.46 -21.28 15.35
N GLU A 163 -20.63 -20.67 15.18
CA GLU A 163 -21.15 -19.54 15.99
C GLU A 163 -20.17 -18.34 16.05
N ARG A 164 -19.33 -18.20 15.03
CA ARG A 164 -18.27 -17.20 14.93
C ARG A 164 -18.61 -16.14 13.88
N SER A 165 -19.81 -15.57 13.94
CA SER A 165 -20.21 -14.42 13.10
C SER A 165 -19.49 -13.11 13.46
N GLY A 166 -19.49 -12.14 12.55
CA GLY A 166 -19.05 -10.76 12.81
C GLY A 166 -17.57 -10.45 12.54
N MET A 167 -16.83 -11.32 11.87
CA MET A 167 -15.46 -11.02 11.46
C MET A 167 -15.43 -10.32 10.09
N ALA A 168 -14.82 -9.13 10.03
CA ALA A 168 -14.71 -8.37 8.80
C ALA A 168 -13.55 -8.89 7.94
N ILE A 169 -13.82 -9.92 7.13
CA ILE A 169 -12.91 -10.41 6.10
C ILE A 169 -13.17 -9.61 4.81
N ARG A 170 -12.13 -9.18 4.12
CA ARG A 170 -12.29 -8.58 2.78
C ARG A 170 -11.58 -9.38 1.71
N TYR A 171 -12.18 -9.36 0.53
CA TYR A 171 -11.82 -10.24 -0.59
C TYR A 171 -11.49 -9.39 -1.81
N HIS A 172 -10.31 -9.62 -2.37
CA HIS A 172 -9.78 -8.88 -3.51
C HIS A 172 -9.45 -9.85 -4.65
N LEU A 173 -9.85 -9.50 -5.86
CA LEU A 173 -9.35 -10.15 -7.07
C LEU A 173 -8.02 -9.50 -7.40
N THR A 174 -6.97 -10.28 -7.65
CA THR A 174 -5.62 -9.73 -7.84
C THR A 174 -4.86 -10.45 -8.96
N SER A 175 -4.12 -9.68 -9.76
CA SER A 175 -3.11 -10.18 -10.69
C SER A 175 -1.82 -9.37 -10.56
N ILE A 176 -0.66 -10.01 -10.76
CA ILE A 176 0.63 -9.30 -10.86
C ILE A 176 0.77 -8.52 -12.17
N TYR A 177 -0.08 -8.79 -13.16
CA TYR A 177 0.01 -8.19 -14.49
C TYR A 177 -0.83 -6.91 -14.65
N ASP A 178 -1.73 -6.61 -13.70
CA ASP A 178 -2.60 -5.44 -13.75
C ASP A 178 -2.60 -4.67 -12.42
N ARG A 179 -3.27 -3.51 -12.38
CA ARG A 179 -3.28 -2.65 -11.19
C ARG A 179 -4.12 -3.17 -10.02
N THR A 180 -4.84 -4.29 -10.17
CA THR A 180 -5.71 -4.81 -9.09
C THR A 180 -4.90 -5.21 -7.85
N LEU A 181 -3.68 -5.73 -8.03
CA LEU A 181 -2.80 -6.04 -6.91
C LEU A 181 -2.37 -4.78 -6.13
N TRP A 182 -2.03 -3.70 -6.85
CA TRP A 182 -1.67 -2.42 -6.22
C TRP A 182 -2.85 -1.81 -5.49
N GLU A 183 -4.06 -1.90 -6.05
CA GLU A 183 -5.28 -1.45 -5.38
C GLU A 183 -5.52 -2.24 -4.08
N ALA A 184 -5.49 -3.57 -4.15
CA ALA A 184 -5.70 -4.45 -3.01
C ALA A 184 -4.67 -4.20 -1.90
N LEU A 185 -3.37 -4.11 -2.25
CA LEU A 185 -2.32 -3.80 -1.28
C LEU A 185 -2.43 -2.39 -0.72
N SER A 186 -2.87 -1.41 -1.50
CA SER A 186 -3.11 -0.05 -1.00
C SER A 186 -4.23 -0.05 0.05
N ARG A 187 -5.29 -0.86 -0.14
CA ARG A 187 -6.33 -1.06 0.90
C ARG A 187 -5.79 -1.72 2.17
N VAL A 188 -4.86 -2.66 2.04
CA VAL A 188 -4.17 -3.27 3.19
C VAL A 188 -3.35 -2.21 3.94
N VAL A 189 -2.56 -1.41 3.20
CA VAL A 189 -1.73 -0.33 3.77
C VAL A 189 -2.60 0.70 4.47
N GLN A 190 -3.73 1.10 3.88
CA GLN A 190 -4.69 2.02 4.50
C GLN A 190 -5.13 1.59 5.90
N ARG A 191 -5.41 0.30 6.13
CA ARG A 191 -5.81 -0.18 7.47
C ARG A 191 -4.70 -0.12 8.49
N VAL A 192 -3.46 -0.22 8.01
CA VAL A 192 -2.27 -0.12 8.83
C VAL A 192 -1.92 1.36 9.11
N THR A 193 -2.39 2.29 8.26
CA THR A 193 -2.20 3.73 8.42
C THR A 193 -2.89 4.25 9.68
N PRO A 194 -2.16 4.84 10.63
CA PRO A 194 -2.76 5.43 11.82
C PRO A 194 -3.58 6.67 11.47
N ARG A 195 -4.72 6.86 12.15
CA ARG A 195 -5.62 8.01 11.99
C ARG A 195 -6.08 8.22 10.53
N LEU A 196 -6.25 7.13 9.76
CA LEU A 196 -6.70 7.17 8.36
C LEU A 196 -7.89 8.11 8.15
N ASN A 197 -8.96 7.98 8.94
CA ASN A 197 -10.18 8.79 8.80
C ASN A 197 -9.92 10.30 8.84
N ALA A 198 -8.92 10.75 9.61
CA ALA A 198 -8.58 12.16 9.66
C ALA A 198 -7.80 12.61 8.41
N VAL A 199 -6.93 11.76 7.86
CA VAL A 199 -6.25 12.01 6.59
C VAL A 199 -7.27 12.01 5.44
N GLU A 200 -8.23 11.10 5.43
CA GLU A 200 -9.32 11.06 4.45
C GLU A 200 -10.17 12.34 4.54
N GLY A 201 -10.54 12.81 5.74
CA GLY A 201 -11.26 14.08 5.89
C GLY A 201 -10.48 15.32 5.43
N LEU A 202 -9.14 15.31 5.58
CA LEU A 202 -8.27 16.35 5.02
C LEU A 202 -8.23 16.28 3.48
N LEU A 203 -8.21 15.07 2.91
CA LEU A 203 -8.24 14.87 1.46
C LEU A 203 -9.60 15.28 0.87
N ASP A 204 -10.71 14.99 1.55
CA ASP A 204 -12.05 15.44 1.16
C ASP A 204 -12.13 16.97 1.15
N SER A 205 -11.64 17.61 2.21
CA SER A 205 -11.57 19.08 2.29
C SER A 205 -10.69 19.67 1.18
N LEU A 206 -9.57 19.01 0.85
CA LEU A 206 -8.70 19.43 -0.24
C LEU A 206 -9.40 19.28 -1.60
N CYS A 207 -10.13 18.18 -1.81
CA CYS A 207 -10.90 17.89 -3.01
C CYS A 207 -11.94 18.99 -3.28
N GLU A 208 -12.72 19.34 -2.26
CA GLU A 208 -13.73 20.40 -2.32
C GLU A 208 -13.13 21.78 -2.63
N ASN A 209 -12.03 22.15 -1.97
CA ASN A 209 -11.42 23.48 -2.10
C ASN A 209 -10.61 23.66 -3.40
N THR A 210 -10.09 22.58 -3.98
CA THR A 210 -9.31 22.62 -5.23
C THR A 210 -10.16 22.35 -6.46
N GLY A 211 -11.38 21.82 -6.28
CA GLY A 211 -12.25 21.37 -7.36
C GLY A 211 -11.73 20.13 -8.08
N MET A 212 -10.87 19.34 -7.42
CA MET A 212 -10.48 18.03 -7.93
C MET A 212 -11.66 17.07 -7.84
N VAL A 213 -11.66 16.06 -8.71
CA VAL A 213 -12.66 14.98 -8.74
C VAL A 213 -12.21 13.82 -7.85
N LYS A 214 -10.90 13.57 -7.82
CA LYS A 214 -10.30 12.48 -7.06
C LYS A 214 -8.89 12.87 -6.64
N ILE A 215 -8.50 12.53 -5.41
CA ILE A 215 -7.16 12.78 -4.89
C ILE A 215 -6.63 11.51 -4.21
N PHE A 216 -5.37 11.21 -4.47
CA PHE A 216 -4.62 10.13 -3.85
C PHE A 216 -3.37 10.68 -3.19
N LEU A 217 -3.03 10.12 -2.03
CA LEU A 217 -1.75 10.28 -1.38
C LEU A 217 -0.94 9.02 -1.63
N PHE A 218 0.09 9.09 -2.48
CA PHE A 218 0.90 7.96 -2.89
C PHE A 218 2.23 7.89 -2.14
N ASP A 219 2.66 6.66 -1.85
CA ASP A 219 4.05 6.34 -1.59
C ASP A 219 4.81 6.18 -2.92
N LEU A 220 5.79 7.05 -3.18
CA LEU A 220 6.55 7.09 -4.43
C LEU A 220 7.40 5.84 -4.64
N TYR A 221 7.84 5.17 -3.56
CA TYR A 221 8.70 3.99 -3.71
C TYR A 221 7.91 2.75 -4.18
N SER A 222 6.82 2.44 -3.47
CA SER A 222 5.98 1.26 -3.71
C SER A 222 4.86 1.50 -4.72
N LYS A 223 4.57 2.77 -5.04
CA LYS A 223 3.44 3.20 -5.87
C LYS A 223 2.07 2.82 -5.29
N LEU A 224 2.02 2.50 -3.99
CA LEU A 224 0.77 2.24 -3.27
C LEU A 224 0.19 3.57 -2.77
N TYR A 225 -1.12 3.73 -2.82
CA TYR A 225 -1.75 4.88 -2.18
C TYR A 225 -1.94 4.60 -0.68
N VAL A 226 -1.46 5.53 0.14
CA VAL A 226 -1.56 5.50 1.60
C VAL A 226 -2.94 5.95 2.07
N ALA A 227 -3.53 6.91 1.36
CA ALA A 227 -4.85 7.46 1.63
C ALA A 227 -5.47 7.99 0.32
N THR A 228 -6.80 8.07 0.26
CA THR A 228 -7.55 8.70 -0.82
C THR A 228 -8.79 9.36 -0.23
N ASP A 229 -9.39 10.31 -0.95
CA ASP A 229 -10.69 10.86 -0.59
C ASP A 229 -11.78 9.76 -0.56
N THR A 230 -12.89 10.04 0.12
CA THR A 230 -13.95 9.07 0.40
C THR A 230 -14.77 8.62 -0.81
N SER A 231 -14.61 9.27 -1.97
CA SER A 231 -15.29 8.83 -3.20
C SER A 231 -14.79 7.44 -3.65
N PRO A 232 -15.61 6.64 -4.35
CA PRO A 232 -15.18 5.33 -4.83
C PRO A 232 -13.97 5.44 -5.76
N VAL A 233 -13.07 4.45 -5.68
CA VAL A 233 -11.88 4.40 -6.53
C VAL A 233 -12.25 3.76 -7.86
N ASP A 234 -12.11 4.51 -8.93
CA ASP A 234 -12.19 4.00 -10.31
C ASP A 234 -10.81 3.48 -10.72
N MET A 235 -10.75 2.22 -11.14
CA MET A 235 -9.52 1.57 -11.58
C MET A 235 -8.84 2.28 -12.75
N GLN A 236 -9.60 2.91 -13.66
CA GLN A 236 -9.03 3.68 -14.78
C GLN A 236 -8.34 4.95 -14.28
N ILE A 237 -8.92 5.61 -13.28
CA ILE A 237 -8.32 6.81 -12.66
C ILE A 237 -7.04 6.41 -11.91
N LEU A 238 -7.10 5.33 -11.13
CA LEU A 238 -5.94 4.81 -10.39
C LEU A 238 -4.79 4.45 -11.34
N ASP A 239 -5.08 3.74 -12.42
CA ASP A 239 -4.08 3.37 -13.43
C ASP A 239 -3.46 4.60 -14.10
N THR A 240 -4.29 5.57 -14.49
CA THR A 240 -3.82 6.84 -15.07
C THR A 240 -2.91 7.61 -14.10
N CYS A 241 -3.28 7.69 -12.82
CA CYS A 241 -2.48 8.37 -11.79
C CYS A 241 -1.14 7.65 -11.56
N THR A 242 -1.15 6.32 -11.56
CA THR A 242 0.06 5.52 -11.33
C THR A 242 1.04 5.65 -12.49
N HIS A 243 0.55 5.58 -13.74
CA HIS A 243 1.36 5.86 -14.92
C HIS A 243 1.94 7.28 -14.92
N HIS A 244 1.18 8.26 -14.41
CA HIS A 244 1.67 9.63 -14.29
C HIS A 244 2.85 9.73 -13.29
N ILE A 245 2.76 9.06 -12.13
CA ILE A 245 3.86 9.00 -11.15
C ILE A 245 5.09 8.34 -11.76
N GLU A 246 4.91 7.22 -12.47
CA GLU A 246 5.99 6.50 -13.14
C GLU A 246 6.71 7.39 -14.15
N PHE A 247 5.95 8.07 -15.02
CA PHE A 247 6.49 9.02 -15.98
C PHE A 247 7.27 10.16 -15.32
N VAL A 248 6.70 10.78 -14.27
CA VAL A 248 7.36 11.88 -13.55
C VAL A 248 8.65 11.40 -12.87
N SER A 249 8.61 10.23 -12.24
CA SER A 249 9.77 9.63 -11.57
C SER A 249 10.90 9.30 -12.56
N GLU A 250 10.56 8.78 -13.74
CA GLU A 250 11.53 8.51 -14.82
C GLU A 250 12.15 9.80 -15.35
N MET A 251 11.33 10.83 -15.61
CA MET A 251 11.80 12.14 -16.05
C MET A 251 12.72 12.79 -15.01
N GLU A 252 12.38 12.69 -13.72
CA GLU A 252 13.22 13.16 -12.63
C GLU A 252 14.56 12.42 -12.59
N SER A 253 14.56 11.11 -12.79
CA SER A 253 15.81 10.33 -12.79
C SER A 253 16.77 10.74 -13.92
N ILE A 254 16.23 11.06 -15.09
CA ILE A 254 17.00 11.47 -16.28
C ILE A 254 17.46 12.93 -16.14
N PHE A 255 16.52 13.85 -15.95
CA PHE A 255 16.79 15.29 -16.02
C PHE A 255 17.19 15.90 -14.68
N GLY A 256 16.74 15.33 -13.56
CA GLY A 256 17.16 15.75 -12.22
C GLY A 256 18.67 15.56 -12.01
N TYR A 257 19.24 14.49 -12.57
CA TYR A 257 20.69 14.28 -12.57
C TYR A 257 21.43 15.37 -13.37
N VAL A 258 20.94 15.71 -14.57
CA VAL A 258 21.53 16.76 -15.42
C VAL A 258 21.48 18.11 -14.72
N TYR A 259 20.35 18.43 -14.09
CA TYR A 259 20.18 19.68 -13.34
C TYR A 259 21.14 19.76 -12.15
N LYS A 260 21.19 18.71 -11.30
CA LYS A 260 22.11 18.63 -10.17
C LYS A 260 23.56 18.80 -10.65
N ARG A 261 23.98 18.05 -11.68
CA ARG A 261 25.35 18.08 -12.21
C ARG A 261 25.74 19.44 -12.77
N LYS A 262 24.85 20.13 -13.48
CA LYS A 262 25.12 21.47 -14.00
C LYS A 262 25.30 22.49 -12.87
N LYS A 263 24.45 22.41 -11.84
CA LYS A 263 24.52 23.33 -10.69
C LYS A 263 25.74 23.09 -9.80
N TYR A 264 26.16 21.82 -9.60
CA TYR A 264 27.43 21.49 -8.94
C TYR A 264 28.66 22.06 -9.69
N MET A 265 28.58 22.27 -11.00
CA MET A 265 29.66 22.91 -11.76
C MET A 265 29.60 24.45 -11.72
N GLU A 266 28.45 25.03 -11.37
CA GLU A 266 28.23 26.49 -11.34
C GLU A 266 28.38 27.09 -9.93
N GLU A 267 28.12 26.32 -8.86
CA GLU A 267 28.18 26.78 -7.45
C GLU A 267 29.18 25.90 -6.65
N GLN A 268 30.21 26.52 -6.06
CA GLN A 268 31.18 25.82 -5.19
C GLN A 268 30.49 25.25 -3.94
N GLU A 269 30.98 24.09 -3.51
CA GLU A 269 30.55 23.30 -2.34
C GLU A 269 30.39 24.18 -1.09
N ASP A 270 29.19 24.22 -0.49
CA ASP A 270 28.94 24.41 0.96
C ASP A 270 27.53 24.94 1.34
N SER A 271 26.56 25.08 0.43
CA SER A 271 25.17 25.32 0.86
C SER A 271 24.38 24.01 0.98
N GLU A 272 23.64 23.84 2.07
CA GLU A 272 22.70 22.75 2.29
C GLU A 272 21.56 22.86 1.26
N TYR A 273 21.78 22.28 0.07
CA TYR A 273 20.86 22.43 -1.05
C TYR A 273 19.57 21.64 -0.79
N LYS A 274 18.46 22.35 -0.52
CA LYS A 274 17.12 21.77 -0.63
C LYS A 274 16.82 21.49 -2.10
N THR A 275 16.61 20.23 -2.45
CA THR A 275 16.11 19.83 -3.77
C THR A 275 14.73 20.46 -3.98
N PRO A 276 14.46 21.07 -5.14
CA PRO A 276 13.15 21.64 -5.43
C PRO A 276 12.09 20.53 -5.40
N GLU A 277 10.93 20.81 -4.80
CA GLU A 277 9.78 19.91 -4.80
C GLU A 277 9.35 19.62 -6.24
N VAL A 278 9.17 18.34 -6.58
CA VAL A 278 8.72 17.96 -7.91
C VAL A 278 7.23 18.24 -8.05
N CYS A 279 6.87 19.03 -9.05
CA CYS A 279 5.48 19.30 -9.43
C CYS A 279 5.30 19.02 -10.92
N SER A 280 4.19 18.39 -11.27
CA SER A 280 3.83 18.05 -12.64
C SER A 280 2.35 18.29 -12.90
N MET A 281 2.03 18.74 -14.10
CA MET A 281 0.66 18.92 -14.56
C MET A 281 0.54 18.48 -16.01
N VAL A 282 -0.41 17.59 -16.27
CA VAL A 282 -0.68 17.04 -17.61
C VAL A 282 -2.14 17.29 -17.97
N SER A 283 -2.39 17.82 -19.16
CA SER A 283 -3.74 17.97 -19.70
C SER A 283 -4.06 16.80 -20.63
N LEU A 284 -5.19 16.15 -20.39
CA LEU A 284 -5.69 15.04 -21.21
C LEU A 284 -6.57 15.57 -22.35
N ASN A 285 -6.75 14.76 -23.40
CA ASN A 285 -7.53 15.12 -24.59
C ASN A 285 -9.01 15.37 -24.29
N ASP A 286 -9.54 14.72 -23.25
CA ASP A 286 -10.92 14.93 -22.77
C ASP A 286 -11.06 16.21 -21.92
N GLY A 287 -10.01 17.03 -21.81
CA GLY A 287 -9.98 18.27 -21.05
C GLY A 287 -9.83 18.08 -19.54
N LYS A 288 -9.70 16.85 -19.02
CA LYS A 288 -9.29 16.62 -17.64
C LYS A 288 -7.82 17.00 -17.46
N ARG A 289 -7.43 17.27 -16.22
CA ARG A 289 -6.02 17.55 -15.86
C ARG A 289 -5.57 16.62 -14.74
N LEU A 290 -4.40 16.04 -14.92
CA LEU A 290 -3.67 15.34 -13.86
C LEU A 290 -2.72 16.34 -13.23
N TYR A 291 -2.68 16.34 -11.92
CA TYR A 291 -1.76 17.15 -11.14
C TYR A 291 -1.05 16.25 -10.15
N MET A 292 0.26 16.42 -10.05
CA MET A 292 1.10 15.73 -9.09
C MET A 292 1.99 16.75 -8.39
N LYS A 293 2.07 16.65 -7.07
CA LYS A 293 3.03 17.41 -6.27
C LYS A 293 3.63 16.52 -5.19
N GLU A 294 4.95 16.50 -5.13
CA GLU A 294 5.70 15.86 -4.08
C GLU A 294 5.48 16.61 -2.75
N ILE A 295 5.18 15.86 -1.69
CA ILE A 295 5.09 16.38 -0.32
C ILE A 295 6.43 16.23 0.39
N ASN A 296 7.07 15.08 0.20
CA ASN A 296 8.41 14.78 0.71
C ASN A 296 9.02 13.66 -0.14
N GLN A 297 10.25 13.28 0.17
CA GLN A 297 11.00 12.22 -0.54
C GLN A 297 10.30 10.84 -0.62
N TYR A 298 9.22 10.62 0.13
CA TYR A 298 8.45 9.37 0.13
C TYR A 298 7.02 9.54 -0.40
N LEU A 299 6.43 10.72 -0.29
CA LEU A 299 5.00 10.94 -0.55
C LEU A 299 4.76 11.96 -1.66
N ALA A 300 3.76 11.69 -2.48
CA ALA A 300 3.21 12.66 -3.42
C ALA A 300 1.68 12.67 -3.39
N ILE A 301 1.11 13.84 -3.60
CA ILE A 301 -0.32 13.99 -3.92
C ILE A 301 -0.46 13.86 -5.43
N VAL A 302 -1.42 13.04 -5.85
CA VAL A 302 -1.87 13.01 -7.25
C VAL A 302 -3.37 13.22 -7.29
N GLY A 303 -3.79 14.22 -8.04
CA GLY A 303 -5.19 14.62 -8.17
C GLY A 303 -5.62 14.69 -9.63
N VAL A 304 -6.89 14.33 -9.87
CA VAL A 304 -7.53 14.47 -11.18
C VAL A 304 -8.56 15.59 -11.09
N SER A 305 -8.41 16.59 -11.96
CA SER A 305 -9.29 17.74 -12.05
C SER A 305 -10.22 17.65 -13.27
N GLY A 306 -11.46 18.10 -13.10
CA GLY A 306 -12.43 18.23 -14.20
C GLY A 306 -12.09 19.38 -15.17
N LYS A 307 -12.83 19.45 -16.29
CA LYS A 307 -12.63 20.40 -17.42
C LYS A 307 -12.60 21.89 -17.05
N ARG A 308 -13.25 22.27 -15.95
CA ARG A 308 -13.40 23.67 -15.50
C ARG A 308 -12.62 23.99 -14.22
N ALA A 309 -12.09 22.97 -13.56
CA ALA A 309 -11.32 23.10 -12.34
C ALA A 309 -9.85 23.34 -12.69
N MET A 310 -9.11 24.00 -11.78
CA MET A 310 -7.77 24.58 -11.98
C MET A 310 -7.72 25.88 -12.81
N LYS A 311 -8.56 26.89 -12.47
CA LYS A 311 -8.40 28.24 -13.05
C LYS A 311 -7.20 29.01 -12.49
N GLN A 312 -6.74 28.67 -11.27
CA GLN A 312 -5.58 29.27 -10.63
C GLN A 312 -4.76 28.19 -9.92
N ILE A 313 -3.66 27.78 -10.54
CA ILE A 313 -2.78 26.73 -9.99
C ILE A 313 -2.19 27.15 -8.64
N SER A 314 -1.93 28.45 -8.45
CA SER A 314 -1.40 29.00 -7.21
C SER A 314 -2.31 28.76 -6.00
N ILE A 315 -3.64 28.74 -6.18
CA ILE A 315 -4.58 28.40 -5.10
C ILE A 315 -4.46 26.91 -4.75
N VAL A 316 -4.33 26.05 -5.77
CA VAL A 316 -4.16 24.62 -5.57
C VAL A 316 -2.85 24.33 -4.85
N ASP A 317 -1.75 24.95 -5.28
CA ASP A 317 -0.44 24.81 -4.63
C ASP A 317 -0.48 25.27 -3.16
N PHE A 318 -1.18 26.38 -2.88
CA PHE A 318 -1.37 26.90 -1.52
C PHE A 318 -2.20 25.94 -0.64
N ASN A 319 -3.32 25.44 -1.16
CA ASN A 319 -4.15 24.49 -0.42
C ASN A 319 -3.39 23.19 -0.14
N ILE A 320 -2.56 22.75 -1.09
CA ILE A 320 -1.72 21.56 -0.92
C ILE A 320 -0.61 21.80 0.11
N SER A 321 0.01 22.99 0.16
CA SER A 321 0.99 23.28 1.22
C SER A 321 0.35 23.27 2.61
N VAL A 322 -0.87 23.81 2.74
CA VAL A 322 -1.63 23.75 4.01
C VAL A 322 -1.96 22.30 4.38
N PHE A 323 -2.37 21.48 3.41
CA PHE A 323 -2.61 20.05 3.62
C PHE A 323 -1.34 19.31 4.05
N GLN A 324 -0.20 19.58 3.40
CA GLN A 324 1.10 19.00 3.72
C GLN A 324 1.50 19.28 5.17
N GLU A 325 1.38 20.53 5.63
CA GLU A 325 1.64 20.89 7.02
C GLU A 325 0.71 20.14 7.99
N ALA A 326 -0.59 20.06 7.66
CA ALA A 326 -1.57 19.35 8.47
C ALA A 326 -1.29 17.84 8.57
N VAL A 327 -0.91 17.19 7.47
CA VAL A 327 -0.58 15.76 7.43
C VAL A 327 0.69 15.48 8.23
N ILE A 328 1.74 16.29 8.06
CA ILE A 328 2.99 16.15 8.82
C ILE A 328 2.70 16.27 10.32
N LYS A 329 1.90 17.27 10.72
CA LYS A 329 1.51 17.49 12.12
C LYS A 329 0.67 16.34 12.68
N LEU A 330 -0.33 15.88 11.93
CA LEU A 330 -1.22 14.81 12.36
C LEU A 330 -0.47 13.49 12.60
N ILE A 331 0.61 13.30 11.85
CA ILE A 331 1.44 12.11 11.89
C ILE A 331 2.55 12.23 12.95
N SER A 332 3.02 13.44 13.27
CA SER A 332 3.97 13.69 14.36
C SER A 332 3.32 13.67 15.75
N GLU A 333 2.08 14.16 15.89
CA GLU A 333 1.33 14.29 17.16
C GLU A 333 0.79 12.96 17.74
N ARG A 334 1.43 11.81 17.50
CA ARG A 334 1.00 10.52 18.09
C ARG A 334 2.11 9.66 18.69
N TRP A 335 3.25 10.23 19.07
CA TRP A 335 4.31 9.43 19.69
C TRP A 335 4.78 9.83 21.10
N GLU A 336 4.04 10.68 21.80
CA GLU A 336 4.09 10.63 23.28
C GLU A 336 3.32 9.38 23.72
N GLU A 337 4.00 8.45 24.40
CA GLU A 337 3.39 7.25 24.98
C GLU A 337 2.11 7.63 25.75
N PRO A 338 1.06 6.80 25.75
CA PRO A 338 0.03 6.96 26.76
C PRO A 338 0.72 6.81 28.11
N THR A 339 0.88 7.93 28.82
CA THR A 339 1.38 7.96 30.19
C THR A 339 0.66 6.87 30.94
N LYS A 340 1.42 5.90 31.46
CA LYS A 340 0.88 4.87 32.36
C LYS A 340 -0.04 5.59 33.37
N PRO A 341 -1.25 5.07 33.63
CA PRO A 341 -2.07 5.63 34.69
C PRO A 341 -1.25 5.65 35.98
N PRO A 342 -1.30 6.73 36.78
CA PRO A 342 -0.57 6.80 38.03
C PRO A 342 -0.99 5.62 38.92
N GLU A 343 0.03 4.98 39.52
CA GLU A 343 -0.08 3.80 40.39
C GLU A 343 -1.09 3.94 41.53
#